data_AF-A0A1V3WMA9-F1
#
_entry.id   AF-A0A1V3WMA9-F1
#
_cell.length_a   1.000
_cell.length_b   1.000
_cell.length_c   1.000
_cell.angle_alpha   90.00
_cell.angle_beta   90.00
_cell.angle_gamma   90.00
#
_symmetry.space_group_name_H-M   'P 1'
#
loop_
_entity.id
_entity.type
_entity.pdbx_description
1 polymer ?
#
loop_
_entity_poly.entity_id
_entity_poly.type
_entity_poly.pdbx_seq_one_letter_code
_entity_poly.pdbx_strand_id
1 'polypeptide(L)'
;MRRAARYDGWIGDLIKTDRAIEAAGRLRELRVENGLSVEDFTVLTPLTDAFTAADYRRAEEAGITGILTMPWMFYTGPDAGLSEKVDAMRRFRKDLALDG
;
A
#
# COMPACT_ATOMS: atom_id res chain seq x y z
N MET A 1 13.32 -4.20 9.97
CA MET A 1 13.48 -4.75 8.59
C MET A 1 14.23 -6.08 8.54
N ARG A 2 15.44 -6.25 9.11
CA ARG A 2 16.18 -7.54 9.09
C ARG A 2 15.42 -8.78 9.60
N ARG A 3 14.45 -8.60 10.49
CA ARG A 3 13.56 -9.69 10.93
C ARG A 3 12.52 -10.02 9.85
N ALA A 4 11.80 -9.02 9.35
CA ALA A 4 10.77 -9.19 8.32
C ALA A 4 11.33 -9.82 7.04
N ALA A 5 12.56 -9.45 6.63
CA ALA A 5 13.21 -10.04 5.46
C ALA A 5 13.39 -11.57 5.52
N ARG A 6 13.26 -12.20 6.70
CA ARG A 6 13.35 -13.65 6.88
C ARG A 6 12.00 -14.39 6.83
N TYR A 7 10.89 -13.67 6.64
CA TYR A 7 9.53 -14.20 6.56
C TYR A 7 8.90 -13.88 5.20
N ASP A 8 7.59 -14.04 5.08
CA ASP A 8 6.85 -13.94 3.81
C ASP A 8 6.34 -12.53 3.49
N GLY A 9 6.57 -11.57 4.39
CA GLY A 9 6.16 -10.20 4.11
C GLY A 9 6.57 -9.16 5.14
N TRP A 10 6.18 -7.92 4.83
CA TRP A 10 6.31 -6.75 5.67
C TRP A 10 5.09 -5.85 5.51
N ILE A 11 4.60 -5.35 6.64
CA ILE A 11 3.59 -4.31 6.70
C ILE A 11 4.24 -3.03 7.24
N GLY A 12 4.09 -1.93 6.49
CA GLY A 12 4.50 -0.59 6.90
C GLY A 12 3.44 0.10 7.77
N ASP A 13 3.86 1.14 8.47
CA ASP A 13 2.96 2.10 9.12
C ASP A 13 2.56 3.21 8.14
N LEU A 14 1.71 4.17 8.55
CA LEU A 14 1.34 5.32 7.72
C LEU A 14 2.59 6.05 7.24
N ILE A 15 2.81 6.04 5.93
CA ILE A 15 4.08 6.46 5.33
C ILE A 15 3.84 7.20 4.00
N LYS A 16 4.81 8.02 3.58
CA LYS A 16 4.82 8.63 2.24
C LYS A 16 5.27 7.61 1.20
N THR A 17 4.74 7.70 -0.01
CA THR A 17 5.05 6.78 -1.11
C THR A 17 6.56 6.62 -1.32
N ASP A 18 7.31 7.71 -1.42
CA ASP A 18 8.76 7.65 -1.63
C ASP A 18 9.50 6.88 -0.53
N ARG A 19 9.09 7.06 0.74
CA ARG A 19 9.68 6.36 1.88
C ARG A 19 9.29 4.88 1.92
N ALA A 20 8.08 4.54 1.48
CA ALA A 20 7.66 3.16 1.32
C ALA A 20 8.47 2.45 0.22
N ILE A 21 8.76 3.16 -0.88
CA ILE A 21 9.60 2.67 -1.97
C ILE A 21 11.03 2.41 -1.49
N GLU A 22 11.64 3.34 -0.76
CA GLU A 22 12.96 3.16 -0.14
C GLU A 22 12.97 1.92 0.78
N ALA A 23 11.94 1.75 1.61
CA ALA A 23 11.79 0.61 2.51
C ALA A 23 11.67 -0.73 1.74
N ALA A 24 10.85 -0.77 0.68
CA ALA A 24 10.68 -1.93 -0.18
C ALA A 24 11.99 -2.31 -0.89
N GLY A 25 12.74 -1.32 -1.37
CA GLY A 25 14.08 -1.52 -1.95
C GLY A 25 15.04 -2.15 -0.94
N ARG A 26 15.10 -1.61 0.28
CA ARG A 26 15.97 -2.15 1.33
C ARG A 26 15.59 -3.57 1.75
N LEU A 27 14.30 -3.90 1.76
CA LEU A 27 13.84 -5.27 2.04
C LEU A 27 14.27 -6.24 0.94
N ARG A 28 14.18 -5.84 -0.34
CA ARG A 28 14.68 -6.65 -1.46
C ARG A 28 16.17 -6.92 -1.36
N GLU A 29 16.98 -5.88 -1.10
CA GLU A 29 18.42 -6.04 -0.87
C GLU A 29 18.71 -7.04 0.25
N LEU A 30 18.06 -6.86 1.41
CA LEU A 30 18.24 -7.76 2.55
C LEU A 30 17.84 -9.20 2.23
N ARG A 31 16.83 -9.43 1.40
CA ARG A 31 16.43 -10.79 1.00
C ARG A 31 17.47 -11.43 0.08
N VAL A 32 17.96 -10.68 -0.91
CA VAL A 32 19.04 -11.14 -1.80
C VAL A 32 20.31 -11.44 -1.00
N GLU A 33 20.71 -10.56 -0.06
CA GLU A 33 21.85 -10.78 0.84
C GLU A 33 21.71 -12.07 1.67
N ASN A 34 20.49 -12.51 1.98
CA ASN A 34 20.21 -13.74 2.73
C ASN A 34 19.91 -14.96 1.82
N GLY A 35 20.05 -14.84 0.50
CA GLY A 35 19.75 -15.92 -0.45
C GLY A 35 18.26 -16.29 -0.54
N LEU A 36 17.36 -15.35 -0.23
CA LEU A 36 15.91 -15.55 -0.24
C LEU A 36 15.27 -15.00 -1.53
N SER A 37 14.23 -15.67 -2.02
CA SER A 37 13.40 -15.22 -3.16
C SER A 37 12.74 -13.86 -2.86
N VAL A 38 12.67 -12.97 -3.84
CA VAL A 38 11.93 -11.69 -3.72
C VAL A 38 10.51 -11.78 -4.24
N GLU A 39 10.16 -12.83 -5.00
CA GLU A 39 8.87 -12.95 -5.69
C GLU A 39 7.74 -13.31 -4.72
N ASP A 40 8.01 -14.11 -3.70
CA ASP A 40 7.02 -14.56 -2.71
C ASP A 40 6.88 -13.62 -1.50
N PHE A 41 7.37 -12.37 -1.61
CA PHE A 41 7.41 -11.44 -0.48
C PHE A 41 6.36 -10.34 -0.60
N THR A 42 5.40 -10.35 0.33
CA THR A 42 4.30 -9.37 0.35
C THR A 42 4.71 -8.09 1.06
N VAL A 43 4.49 -6.94 0.43
CA VAL A 43 4.74 -5.59 0.96
C VAL A 43 3.41 -4.83 1.03
N LEU A 44 2.85 -4.68 2.23
CA LEU A 44 1.62 -3.92 2.46
C LEU A 44 1.93 -2.57 3.09
N THR A 45 1.43 -1.48 2.52
CA THR A 45 1.67 -0.14 3.08
C THR A 45 0.43 0.75 3.07
N PRO A 46 0.09 1.39 4.21
CA PRO A 46 -0.86 2.50 4.21
C PRO A 46 -0.15 3.78 3.75
N LEU A 47 -0.46 4.22 2.52
CA LEU A 47 0.16 5.37 1.89
C LEU A 47 -0.63 6.66 2.19
N THR A 48 0.07 7.70 2.62
CA THR A 48 -0.53 8.99 3.04
C THR A 48 -0.68 9.99 1.91
N ASP A 49 -0.13 9.71 0.73
CA ASP A 49 -0.09 10.60 -0.44
C ASP A 49 -0.42 9.91 -1.77
N ALA A 50 -0.96 8.68 -1.73
CA ALA A 50 -1.42 7.97 -2.92
C ALA A 50 -2.96 7.93 -2.96
N PHE A 51 -3.55 8.51 -4.01
CA PHE A 51 -5.01 8.66 -4.12
C PHE A 51 -5.55 8.27 -5.51
N THR A 52 -4.71 8.32 -6.53
CA THR A 52 -5.10 8.05 -7.92
C THR A 52 -4.59 6.69 -8.38
N ALA A 53 -5.17 6.17 -9.47
CA ALA A 53 -4.68 4.94 -10.09
C ALA A 53 -3.20 5.04 -10.52
N ALA A 54 -2.74 6.24 -10.90
CA ALA A 54 -1.33 6.49 -11.24
C ALA A 54 -0.43 6.39 -10.00
N ASP A 55 -0.86 6.89 -8.85
CA ASP A 55 -0.10 6.80 -7.60
C ASP A 55 0.07 5.35 -7.16
N TYR A 56 -1.02 4.56 -7.22
CA TYR A 56 -0.98 3.14 -6.83
C TYR A 56 -0.15 2.31 -7.82
N ARG A 57 -0.20 2.61 -9.12
CA ARG A 57 0.66 1.96 -10.12
C ARG A 57 2.13 2.24 -9.86
N ARG A 58 2.48 3.48 -9.52
CA ARG A 58 3.84 3.85 -9.14
C ARG A 58 4.33 3.07 -7.91
N ALA A 59 3.46 2.87 -6.92
CA ALA A 59 3.77 2.05 -5.75
C ALA A 59 4.00 0.57 -6.12
N GLU A 60 3.13 0.01 -6.97
CA GLU A 60 3.22 -1.37 -7.48
C GLU A 60 4.51 -1.61 -8.27
N GLU A 61 4.83 -0.72 -9.22
CA GLU A 61 6.08 -0.77 -10.00
C GLU A 61 7.34 -0.75 -9.10
N ALA A 62 7.22 -0.10 -7.94
CA ALA A 62 8.26 -0.03 -6.92
C ALA A 62 8.22 -1.19 -5.90
N GLY A 63 7.42 -2.23 -6.16
CA GLY A 63 7.38 -3.49 -5.40
C GLY A 63 6.55 -3.46 -4.12
N ILE A 64 5.63 -2.49 -4.00
CA ILE A 64 4.58 -2.55 -2.98
C ILE A 64 3.46 -3.43 -3.54
N THR A 65 3.16 -4.54 -2.88
CA THR A 65 2.20 -5.55 -3.39
C THR A 65 0.76 -5.26 -2.98
N GLY A 66 0.55 -4.33 -2.05
CA GLY A 66 -0.79 -3.91 -1.66
C GLY A 66 -0.80 -2.66 -0.79
N ILE A 67 -1.95 -1.98 -0.79
CA ILE A 67 -2.18 -0.78 0.00
C ILE A 67 -3.29 -0.99 1.02
N LEU A 68 -3.12 -0.38 2.19
CA LEU A 68 -4.15 -0.28 3.21
C LEU A 68 -4.71 1.14 3.18
N THR A 69 -5.99 1.30 2.88
CA THR A 69 -6.60 2.63 2.71
C THR A 69 -7.97 2.71 3.38
N MET A 70 -8.35 3.94 3.70
CA MET A 70 -9.62 4.30 4.30
C MET A 70 -10.30 5.32 3.39
N PRO A 71 -11.04 4.91 2.35
CA PRO A 71 -11.50 5.83 1.32
C PRO A 71 -12.37 6.98 1.85
N TRP A 72 -13.11 6.77 2.94
CA TRP A 72 -13.91 7.82 3.58
C TRP A 72 -13.09 9.02 4.04
N MET A 73 -11.80 8.85 4.33
CA MET A 73 -10.90 9.96 4.65
C MET A 73 -10.74 10.96 3.50
N PHE A 74 -10.97 10.55 2.25
CA PHE A 74 -10.80 11.39 1.06
C PHE A 74 -12.06 12.14 0.67
N TYR A 75 -13.23 11.61 1.02
CA TYR A 75 -14.53 12.12 0.55
C TYR A 75 -15.36 12.78 1.65
N THR A 76 -15.26 12.31 2.89
CA THR A 76 -16.12 12.73 3.99
C THR A 76 -15.34 13.13 5.24
N GLY A 77 -14.17 12.52 5.47
CA GLY A 77 -13.29 12.81 6.59
C GLY A 77 -13.41 11.82 7.76
N PRO A 78 -12.75 12.12 8.91
CA PRO A 78 -12.60 11.19 10.03
C PRO A 78 -13.93 10.89 10.76
N ASP A 79 -14.85 11.85 10.76
CA ASP A 79 -16.14 11.76 11.48
C ASP A 79 -17.25 11.06 10.66
N ALA A 80 -16.90 10.47 9.52
CA ALA A 80 -17.84 9.80 8.63
C ALA A 80 -18.65 8.71 9.35
N GLY A 81 -19.98 8.82 9.27
CA GLY A 81 -20.93 7.82 9.70
C GLY A 81 -20.87 6.55 8.83
N LEU A 82 -21.60 5.52 9.23
CA LEU A 82 -21.58 4.23 8.52
C LEU A 82 -22.00 4.35 7.04
N SER A 83 -23.10 5.05 6.76
CA SER A 83 -23.61 5.22 5.39
C SER A 83 -22.59 5.95 4.52
N GLU A 84 -21.97 7.00 5.05
CA GLU A 84 -20.96 7.79 4.35
C GLU A 84 -19.70 6.97 4.07
N LYS A 85 -19.27 6.11 5.00
CA LYS A 85 -18.16 5.17 4.77
C LYS A 85 -18.46 4.19 3.63
N VAL A 86 -19.68 3.67 3.58
CA VAL A 86 -20.12 2.77 2.50
C VAL A 86 -20.14 3.49 1.16
N ASP A 87 -20.70 4.70 1.12
CA ASP A 87 -20.77 5.50 -0.12
C ASP A 87 -19.38 5.94 -0.60
N ALA A 88 -18.48 6.29 0.31
CA ALA A 88 -17.08 6.56 0.01
C ALA A 88 -16.38 5.35 -0.62
N MET A 89 -16.59 4.12 -0.10
CA MET A 89 -16.03 2.91 -0.71
C MET A 89 -16.60 2.64 -2.11
N ARG A 90 -17.91 2.87 -2.33
CA ARG A 90 -18.54 2.76 -3.65
C ARG A 90 -17.94 3.75 -4.64
N ARG A 91 -17.74 5.00 -4.20
CA ARG A 91 -17.12 6.05 -5.02
C ARG A 91 -15.66 5.75 -5.34
N PHE A 92 -14.88 5.32 -4.35
CA PHE A 92 -13.49 4.91 -4.53
C PHE A 92 -13.33 3.83 -5.59
N ARG A 93 -14.20 2.81 -5.57
CA ARG A 93 -14.21 1.73 -6.56
C ARG A 93 -14.43 2.28 -7.99
N LYS A 94 -15.36 3.22 -8.16
CA LYS A 94 -15.60 3.89 -9.45
C LYS A 94 -14.44 4.78 -9.89
N ASP A 95 -13.94 5.64 -8.99
CA ASP A 95 -12.87 6.60 -9.28
C ASP A 95 -11.57 5.90 -9.70
N LEU A 96 -11.32 4.68 -9.20
CA LEU A 96 -10.17 3.86 -9.56
C LEU A 96 -10.47 2.77 -10.61
N ALA A 97 -11.66 2.78 -11.21
CA ALA A 97 -12.09 1.80 -12.20
C ALA A 97 -11.94 0.33 -11.74
N LEU A 98 -12.20 0.07 -10.46
CA LEU A 98 -12.14 -1.25 -9.83
C LEU A 98 -13.44 -2.06 -9.99
N ASP A 99 -14.36 -1.62 -10.85
CA ASP A 99 -15.67 -2.23 -11.12
C ASP A 99 -15.63 -3.44 -12.06
N GLY A 100 -14.45 -3.82 -12.56
CA GLY A 100 -14.23 -4.99 -13.40
C GLY A 100 -14.62 -6.32 -12.76
#